data_AF-A0A1E3RFD1-F1
#
_entry.id   AF-A0A1E3RFD1-F1
#
_cell.length_a   1.000
_cell.length_b   1.000
_cell.length_c   1.000
_cell.angle_alpha   90.00
_cell.angle_beta   90.00
_cell.angle_gamma   90.00
#
_symmetry.space_group_name_H-M   'P 1'
#
loop_
_entity.id
_entity.type
_entity.pdbx_description
1 polymer ?
#
loop_
_entity_poly.entity_id
_entity_poly.type
_entity_poly.pdbx_seq_one_letter_code
_entity_poly.pdbx_strand_id
1 'polypeptide(L)'
;MSAAKAMYKPLATVSSVMGGIIAGKIFTEIWQRMHPDDEEPDPKDLSRSTQEVFIAAAIQGLLIGVVRAALARGQAKGFHALTNENPE
;
A
#
# COMPACT_ATOMS: atom_id res chain seq x y z
N MET A 1 14.01 -23.90 -14.61
CA MET A 1 13.63 -22.72 -13.79
C MET A 1 12.99 -23.25 -12.52
N SER A 2 13.61 -23.05 -11.36
CA SER A 2 13.20 -23.70 -10.10
C SER A 2 11.78 -23.30 -9.70
N ALA A 3 11.00 -24.26 -9.20
CA ALA A 3 9.61 -24.10 -8.74
C ALA A 3 9.44 -22.94 -7.73
N ALA A 4 10.51 -22.58 -7.01
CA ALA A 4 10.56 -21.42 -6.11
C ALA A 4 10.27 -20.08 -6.82
N LYS A 5 10.72 -19.89 -8.07
CA LYS A 5 10.47 -18.66 -8.85
C LYS A 5 9.04 -18.56 -9.38
N ALA A 6 8.35 -19.69 -9.55
CA ALA A 6 6.97 -19.76 -10.01
C ALA A 6 5.94 -19.46 -8.91
N MET A 7 6.24 -19.78 -7.64
CA MET A 7 5.38 -19.45 -6.49
C MET A 7 5.56 -18.00 -5.99
N TYR A 8 6.70 -17.36 -6.26
CA TYR A 8 6.96 -16.00 -5.75
C TYR A 8 6.12 -14.92 -6.45
N LYS A 9 5.85 -15.06 -7.76
CA LYS A 9 5.05 -14.10 -8.53
C LYS A 9 3.60 -13.99 -8.06
N PRO A 10 2.84 -15.09 -7.87
CA PRO A 10 1.48 -15.04 -7.32
C PRO A 10 1.42 -14.44 -5.91
N LEU A 11 2.37 -14.79 -5.03
CA LEU A 11 2.46 -14.23 -3.69
C LEU A 11 2.74 -12.72 -3.71
N ALA A 12 3.64 -12.25 -4.58
CA ALA A 12 3.92 -10.83 -4.74
C ALA A 12 2.68 -10.04 -5.19
N THR A 13 1.88 -10.59 -6.10
CA THR A 13 0.61 -9.96 -6.54
C THR A 13 -0.44 -9.94 -5.43
N VAL A 14 -0.65 -11.06 -4.73
CA VAL A 14 -1.60 -11.15 -3.60
C VAL A 14 -1.20 -10.18 -2.47
N SER A 15 0.09 -10.10 -2.15
CA SER A 15 0.59 -9.16 -1.15
C SER A 15 0.43 -7.69 -1.57
N SER A 16 0.44 -7.41 -2.88
CA SER A 16 0.22 -6.06 -3.42
C SER A 16 -1.23 -5.60 -3.26
N VAL A 17 -2.21 -6.50 -3.41
CA VAL A 17 -3.64 -6.21 -3.17
C VAL A 17 -3.88 -6.02 -1.68
N MET A 18 -3.33 -6.90 -0.85
CA MET A 18 -3.45 -6.82 0.61
C MET A 18 -2.84 -5.53 1.16
N GLY A 19 -1.67 -5.13 0.64
CA GLY A 19 -1.02 -3.86 0.99
C GLY A 19 -1.87 -2.64 0.59
N GLY A 20 -2.57 -2.69 -0.54
CA GLY A 20 -3.50 -1.64 -0.96
C GLY A 20 -4.69 -1.47 0.00
N ILE A 21 -5.28 -2.59 0.45
CA ILE A 21 -6.39 -2.58 1.42
C ILE A 21 -5.92 -2.01 2.77
N ILE A 22 -4.75 -2.43 3.25
CA ILE A 22 -4.18 -1.93 4.51
C ILE A 22 -3.92 -0.43 4.42
N ALA A 23 -3.30 0.02 3.34
CA ALA A 23 -3.03 1.44 3.12
C ALA A 23 -4.32 2.27 3.03
N GLY A 24 -5.36 1.75 2.36
CA GLY A 24 -6.67 2.40 2.30
C GLY A 24 -7.30 2.57 3.69
N LYS A 25 -7.27 1.53 4.53
CA LYS A 25 -7.77 1.62 5.92
C LYS A 25 -6.99 2.64 6.74
N ILE A 26 -5.66 2.65 6.64
CA ILE A 26 -4.81 3.61 7.34
C ILE A 26 -5.14 5.04 6.91
N PHE A 27 -5.36 5.25 5.60
CA PHE A 27 -5.79 6.54 5.08
C PHE A 27 -7.11 6.97 5.72
N THR A 28 -8.14 6.12 5.68
CA THR A 28 -9.48 6.43 6.21
C THR A 28 -9.43 6.79 7.69
N GLU A 29 -8.69 6.03 8.51
CA GLU A 29 -8.52 6.30 9.94
C GLU A 29 -7.83 7.65 10.20
N ILE A 30 -6.76 7.95 9.44
CA ILE A 30 -6.06 9.24 9.55
C ILE A 30 -7.00 10.39 9.15
N TRP A 31 -7.76 10.21 8.06
CA TRP A 31 -8.69 11.22 7.58
C TRP A 31 -9.78 11.51 8.60
N GLN A 32 -10.48 10.49 9.09
CA GLN A 32 -11.54 10.62 10.10
C GLN A 32 -11.02 11.19 11.42
N ARG A 33 -9.75 10.94 11.77
CA ARG A 33 -9.13 11.54 12.96
C ARG A 33 -8.95 13.04 12.83
N MET A 34 -8.62 13.53 11.64
CA MET A 34 -8.39 14.95 11.36
C MET A 34 -9.69 15.69 11.02
N HIS A 35 -10.61 15.01 10.33
CA HIS A 35 -11.90 15.53 9.89
C HIS A 35 -13.02 14.59 10.35
N PRO A 36 -13.39 14.63 11.65
CA PRO A 36 -14.35 13.67 12.23
C PRO A 36 -15.77 13.81 11.69
N ASP A 37 -16.13 14.98 11.18
CA ASP A 37 -17.45 15.27 10.61
C ASP A 37 -17.44 15.27 9.07
N ASP A 38 -16.36 14.77 8.45
CA ASP A 38 -16.16 14.81 7.01
C ASP A 38 -15.77 13.45 6.41
N GLU A 39 -16.23 13.19 5.20
CA GLU A 39 -15.85 12.00 4.44
C GLU A 39 -14.53 12.23 3.68
N GLU A 40 -13.85 11.13 3.33
CA GLU A 40 -12.68 11.19 2.46
C GLU A 40 -13.06 11.80 1.09
N PRO A 41 -12.22 12.65 0.47
CA PRO A 41 -12.58 13.31 -0.78
C PRO A 41 -12.77 12.28 -1.90
N ASP A 42 -13.99 12.14 -2.40
CA ASP A 42 -14.25 11.35 -3.61
C ASP A 42 -13.68 12.11 -4.82
N PRO A 43 -12.77 11.52 -5.62
CA PRO A 43 -12.25 12.15 -6.82
C PRO A 43 -13.31 12.55 -7.86
N LYS A 44 -14.52 12.00 -7.75
CA LYS A 44 -15.66 12.30 -8.62
C LYS A 44 -16.60 13.36 -8.03
N ASP A 45 -16.37 13.81 -6.80
CA ASP A 45 -17.16 14.87 -6.18
C ASP A 45 -16.72 16.24 -6.71
N LEU A 46 -17.56 16.82 -7.58
CA LEU A 46 -17.32 18.13 -8.18
C LEU A 46 -17.59 19.30 -7.20
N SER A 47 -18.16 19.04 -6.02
CA SER A 47 -18.34 20.06 -4.98
C SER A 47 -17.05 20.36 -4.21
N ARG A 48 -16.07 19.44 -4.27
CA ARG A 48 -14.76 19.58 -3.64
C ARG A 48 -13.78 20.34 -4.52
N SER A 49 -12.82 20.99 -3.88
CA SER A 49 -11.75 21.66 -4.63
C SER A 49 -10.82 20.63 -5.27
N THR A 50 -10.42 20.86 -6.52
CA THR A 50 -9.47 19.98 -7.22
C THR A 50 -8.16 19.83 -6.44
N GLN A 51 -7.73 20.90 -5.76
CA GLN A 51 -6.52 20.89 -4.93
C GLN A 51 -6.65 19.92 -3.75
N GLU A 52 -7.77 19.94 -3.03
CA GLU A 52 -8.04 19.04 -1.91
C GLU A 52 -8.04 17.58 -2.35
N VAL A 53 -8.75 17.27 -3.45
CA VAL A 53 -8.80 15.92 -4.03
C VAL A 53 -7.39 15.42 -4.40
N PHE A 54 -6.57 16.26 -5.04
CA PHE A 54 -5.22 15.86 -5.43
C PHE A 54 -4.27 15.69 -4.22
N ILE A 55 -4.40 16.51 -3.19
CA ILE A 55 -3.63 16.35 -1.95
C ILE A 55 -4.00 15.03 -1.26
N ALA A 56 -5.30 14.73 -1.15
CA ALA A 56 -5.78 13.47 -0.57
C ALA A 56 -5.25 12.27 -1.37
N ALA A 57 -5.36 12.30 -2.70
CA ALA A 57 -4.84 11.25 -3.58
C ALA A 57 -3.31 11.08 -3.44
N ALA A 58 -2.55 12.17 -3.29
CA ALA A 58 -1.11 12.10 -3.08
C ALA A 58 -0.75 11.43 -1.74
N ILE A 59 -1.47 11.74 -0.67
CA ILE A 59 -1.29 11.10 0.64
C ILE A 59 -1.63 9.61 0.58
N GLN A 60 -2.73 9.25 -0.09
CA GLN A 60 -3.11 7.85 -0.29
C GLN A 60 -2.04 7.08 -1.07
N GLY A 61 -1.51 7.68 -2.15
CA GLY A 61 -0.40 7.12 -2.93
C GLY A 61 0.87 6.94 -2.09
N LEU A 62 1.21 7.90 -1.24
CA LEU A 62 2.34 7.82 -0.32
C LEU A 62 2.19 6.64 0.65
N LEU A 63 1.02 6.49 1.28
CA LEU A 63 0.74 5.39 2.21
C LEU A 63 0.87 4.03 1.53
N ILE A 64 0.28 3.87 0.35
CA ILE A 64 0.41 2.63 -0.45
C ILE A 64 1.88 2.34 -0.75
N GLY A 65 2.64 3.36 -1.17
CA GLY A 65 4.07 3.23 -1.44
C GLY A 65 4.88 2.78 -0.23
N VAL A 66 4.65 3.40 0.93
CA VAL A 66 5.33 3.05 2.20
C VAL A 66 5.00 1.62 2.62
N VAL A 67 3.73 1.22 2.60
CA VAL A 67 3.31 -0.14 2.97
C VAL A 67 3.95 -1.17 2.04
N ARG A 68 3.94 -0.93 0.73
CA ARG A 68 4.60 -1.82 -0.25
C ARG A 68 6.10 -1.94 -0.02
N ALA A 69 6.79 -0.83 0.22
CA ALA A 69 8.22 -0.82 0.50
C ALA A 69 8.55 -1.58 1.79
N ALA A 70 7.76 -1.39 2.84
CA ALA A 70 7.91 -2.11 4.10
C ALA A 70 7.72 -3.63 3.93
N LEU A 71 6.67 -4.04 3.21
CA LEU A 71 6.41 -5.45 2.90
C LEU A 71 7.54 -6.06 2.06
N ALA A 72 7.96 -5.41 0.99
CA ALA A 72 9.06 -5.89 0.14
C ALA A 72 10.37 -6.05 0.94
N ARG A 73 10.70 -5.07 1.79
CA ARG A 73 11.86 -5.14 2.68
C ARG A 73 11.74 -6.29 3.68
N GLY A 74 10.56 -6.48 4.27
CA GLY A 74 10.27 -7.58 5.19
C GLY A 74 10.41 -8.95 4.54
N GLN A 75 9.85 -9.11 3.35
CA GLN A 75 9.96 -10.34 2.54
C GLN A 75 11.42 -10.64 2.19
N ALA A 76 12.18 -9.64 1.74
CA ALA A 76 13.59 -9.81 1.41
C ALA A 76 14.43 -10.23 2.62
N LYS A 77 14.23 -9.58 3.78
CA LYS A 77 14.89 -9.95 5.03
C LYS A 77 14.51 -11.35 5.50
N GLY A 78 13.22 -11.69 5.44
CA GLY A 78 12.71 -13.00 5.83
C GLY A 78 13.24 -14.12 4.94
N PHE A 79 13.30 -13.89 3.63
CA PHE A 79 13.90 -14.83 2.68
C PHE A 79 15.36 -15.07 3.02
N HIS A 80 16.17 -14.01 3.13
CA HIS A 80 17.58 -14.13 3.48
C HIS A 80 17.80 -14.81 4.84
N ALA A 81 16.97 -14.54 5.84
CA ALA A 81 17.08 -15.19 7.15
C ALA A 81 16.80 -16.71 7.10
N LEU A 82 15.94 -17.15 6.18
CA LEU A 82 15.55 -18.56 6.04
C LEU A 82 16.46 -19.34 5.08
N THR A 83 16.89 -18.72 3.98
CA THR A 83 17.66 -19.38 2.93
C THR A 83 19.15 -19.07 2.98
N ASN A 84 19.56 -18.04 3.74
CA ASN A 84 20.92 -17.50 3.73
C ASN A 84 21.39 -17.07 2.33
N GLU A 85 20.43 -16.82 1.42
CA GLU A 85 20.62 -16.38 0.04
C GLU A 85 19.91 -15.03 -0.15
N ASN A 86 20.45 -14.19 -1.04
CA ASN A 86 19.76 -12.97 -1.44
C ASN A 86 18.65 -13.29 -2.45
N PRO A 87 17.50 -12.61 -2.40
CA PRO A 87 16.35 -12.87 -3.28
C PRO A 87 16.54 -12.43 -4.75
N GLU A 88 17.77 -12.13 -5.20
CA GLU A 88 18.09 -11.64 -6.56
C GLU A 88 18.27 -12.78 -7.59
#